data_AF-A0A974NVL2-F1
#
_entry.id   AF-A0A974NVL2-F1
#
_cell.length_a   1.000
_cell.length_b   1.000
_cell.length_c   1.000
_cell.angle_alpha   90.00
_cell.angle_beta   90.00
_cell.angle_gamma   90.00
#
_symmetry.space_group_name_H-M   'P 1'
#
loop_
_entity.id
_entity.type
_entity.pdbx_description
1 polymer ?
#
loop_
_entity_poly.entity_id
_entity_poly.type
_entity_poly.pdbx_seq_one_letter_code
_entity_poly.pdbx_strand_id
1 'polypeptide(L)'
;MPRALIFQRPSLASPILQRGRPGWVVQFDTDRPQHADPLTGWAGGADPVSQVQVQFPSRESAIDYCRREGHEFTVIEPTRRKLLLQSYADNFR
;
A
#
# COMPACT_ATOMS: atom_id res chain seq x y z
N MET A 1 -15.97 -12.59 -4.37
CA MET A 1 -14.49 -12.69 -4.24
C MET A 1 -13.99 -11.33 -3.79
N PRO A 2 -13.08 -11.24 -2.80
CA PRO A 2 -12.62 -9.94 -2.31
C PRO A 2 -11.84 -9.21 -3.41
N ARG A 3 -12.08 -7.91 -3.54
CA ARG A 3 -11.37 -7.06 -4.49
C ARG A 3 -9.98 -6.74 -3.95
N ALA A 4 -8.97 -6.83 -4.80
CA ALA A 4 -7.59 -6.53 -4.47
C ALA A 4 -7.17 -5.14 -4.98
N LEU A 5 -6.45 -4.40 -4.15
CA LEU A 5 -5.83 -3.13 -4.48
C LEU A 5 -4.31 -3.33 -4.55
N ILE A 6 -3.75 -3.00 -5.72
CA ILE A 6 -2.31 -3.07 -5.98
C ILE A 6 -1.79 -1.64 -6.03
N PHE A 7 -0.88 -1.29 -5.12
CA PHE A 7 -0.31 0.06 -5.06
C PHE A 7 1.16 0.06 -4.66
N GLN A 8 1.86 1.13 -5.02
CA GLN A 8 3.20 1.35 -4.52
C GLN A 8 3.12 1.98 -3.13
N ARG A 9 3.83 1.40 -2.15
CA ARG A 9 3.86 1.93 -0.78
C ARG A 9 4.40 3.37 -0.81
N PRO A 10 3.71 4.34 -0.17
CA PRO A 10 4.21 5.70 -0.14
C PRO A 10 5.55 5.75 0.61
N SER A 11 6.45 6.60 0.11
CA SER A 11 7.72 6.89 0.78
C SER A 11 7.42 7.49 2.17
N LEU A 12 7.95 6.85 3.21
CA LEU A 12 7.98 7.44 4.55
C LEU A 12 8.88 8.68 4.57
N ALA A 13 8.67 9.58 5.53
CA ALA A 13 9.47 10.80 5.66
C ALA A 13 10.95 10.51 6.00
N SER A 14 11.21 9.42 6.71
CA SER A 14 12.52 9.07 7.27
C SER A 14 13.33 8.16 6.33
N PRO A 15 14.55 8.56 5.91
CA PRO A 15 15.38 7.80 4.96
C PRO A 15 15.78 6.40 5.45
N ILE A 16 16.05 6.26 6.76
CA ILE A 16 16.42 4.98 7.38
C ILE A 16 15.27 3.96 7.25
N LEU A 17 14.03 4.42 7.41
CA LEU A 17 12.84 3.58 7.36
C LEU A 17 12.39 3.26 5.93
N GLN A 18 12.84 4.04 4.94
CA GLN A 18 12.63 3.76 3.51
C GLN A 18 13.47 2.56 3.02
N ARG A 19 14.62 2.30 3.66
CA ARG A 19 15.59 1.32 3.18
C ARG A 19 15.08 -0.12 3.39
N GLY A 20 15.10 -0.93 2.32
CA GLY A 20 14.82 -2.36 2.37
C GLY A 20 13.35 -2.77 2.22
N ARG A 21 12.43 -1.85 1.87
CA ARG A 21 11.03 -2.21 1.65
C ARG A 21 10.74 -2.46 0.17
N PRO A 22 10.14 -3.61 -0.20
CA PRO A 22 9.62 -3.84 -1.54
C PRO A 22 8.57 -2.79 -1.89
N GLY A 23 8.57 -2.36 -3.15
CA GLY A 23 7.79 -1.21 -3.60
C GLY A 23 6.29 -1.48 -3.67
N TRP A 24 5.88 -2.71 -4.02
CA TRP A 24 4.49 -3.02 -4.37
C TRP A 24 3.79 -3.81 -3.28
N VAL A 25 2.55 -3.42 -2.99
CA VAL A 25 1.70 -4.07 -1.98
C VAL A 25 0.37 -4.43 -2.63
N VAL A 26 -0.10 -5.65 -2.33
CA VAL A 26 -1.46 -6.10 -2.62
C VAL A 26 -2.21 -6.12 -1.29
N GLN A 27 -3.31 -5.38 -1.23
CA GLN A 27 -4.22 -5.33 -0.10
C GLN A 27 -5.60 -5.82 -0.55
N PHE A 28 -6.25 -6.61 0.30
CA PHE A 28 -7.59 -7.12 0.03
C PHE A 28 -8.63 -6.25 0.73
N ASP A 29 -9.68 -5.90 0.00
CA ASP A 29 -10.85 -5.24 0.55
C ASP A 29 -11.71 -6.25 1.31
N THR A 30 -12.31 -5.80 2.41
CA THR A 30 -13.22 -6.61 3.22
C THR A 30 -14.60 -5.97 3.19
N ASP A 31 -15.61 -6.80 2.98
CA ASP A 31 -17.00 -6.33 2.88
C ASP A 31 -17.60 -6.03 4.27
N ARG A 32 -17.01 -6.56 5.36
CA ARG A 32 -17.55 -6.34 6.71
C ARG A 32 -16.90 -5.17 7.43
N PRO A 33 -17.69 -4.23 7.95
CA PRO A 33 -17.17 -3.11 8.72
C PRO A 33 -16.60 -3.59 10.06
N GLN A 34 -15.56 -2.89 10.54
CA GLN A 34 -15.09 -3.03 11.91
C GLN A 34 -16.15 -2.47 12.86
N HIS A 35 -16.45 -3.20 13.94
CA HIS A 35 -17.41 -2.76 14.96
C HIS A 35 -16.69 -2.60 16.30
N ALA A 36 -17.06 -1.54 17.04
CA ALA A 36 -16.55 -1.36 18.38
C ALA A 36 -17.16 -2.40 19.31
N ASP A 37 -16.35 -3.05 20.13
CA ASP A 37 -16.84 -3.95 21.16
C ASP A 37 -17.70 -3.16 22.18
N PRO A 38 -18.93 -3.61 22.50
CA PRO A 38 -19.84 -2.85 23.35
C PRO A 38 -19.38 -2.72 24.81
N LEU A 39 -18.46 -3.58 25.27
CA LEU A 39 -17.97 -3.55 26.65
C LEU A 39 -16.69 -2.72 26.79
N THR A 40 -15.74 -2.88 25.88
CA THR A 40 -14.38 -2.32 25.96
C THR A 40 -14.14 -1.16 25.00
N GLY A 41 -14.99 -1.01 23.98
CA GLY A 41 -14.82 -0.03 22.91
C GLY A 41 -13.65 -0.33 21.96
N TRP A 42 -13.05 -1.52 22.03
CA TRP A 42 -11.95 -1.90 21.14
C TRP A 42 -12.46 -2.13 19.72
N ALA A 43 -11.63 -1.80 18.73
CA ALA A 43 -11.92 -2.10 17.33
C ALA A 43 -11.90 -3.62 17.13
N GLY A 44 -13.08 -4.23 17.12
CA GLY A 44 -13.29 -5.63 16.81
C GLY A 44 -13.50 -5.81 15.30
N GLY A 45 -12.85 -6.83 14.73
CA GLY A 45 -13.02 -7.22 13.33
C GLY A 45 -13.19 -8.73 13.23
N ALA A 46 -14.20 -9.17 12.48
CA ALA A 46 -14.47 -10.59 12.25
C ALA A 46 -13.73 -11.16 11.02
N ASP A 47 -13.15 -10.29 10.18
CA ASP A 47 -12.54 -10.69 8.92
C ASP A 47 -11.00 -10.68 8.99
N PRO A 48 -10.35 -11.84 8.86
CA PRO A 48 -8.88 -11.91 8.85
C PRO A 48 -8.29 -11.33 7.56
N VAL A 49 -9.08 -11.29 6.48
CA VAL A 49 -8.64 -10.86 5.14
C VAL A 49 -8.21 -9.39 5.12
N SER A 50 -8.87 -8.55 5.94
CA SER A 50 -8.57 -7.12 6.07
C SER A 50 -7.14 -6.82 6.55
N GLN A 51 -6.52 -7.75 7.29
CA GLN A 51 -5.19 -7.60 7.85
C GLN A 51 -4.08 -8.15 6.92
N VAL A 52 -4.44 -8.88 5.85
CA VAL A 52 -3.47 -9.50 4.96
C VAL A 52 -2.95 -8.49 3.95
N GLN A 53 -1.64 -8.21 4.01
CA GLN A 53 -0.92 -7.42 3.02
C GLN A 53 0.24 -8.24 2.47
N VAL A 54 0.25 -8.46 1.16
CA VAL A 54 1.31 -9.20 0.49
C VAL A 54 2.24 -8.24 -0.25
N GLN A 55 3.54 -8.39 -0.05
CA GLN A 55 4.54 -7.48 -0.59
C GLN A 55 5.28 -8.12 -1.77
N PHE A 56 5.45 -7.36 -2.85
CA PHE A 56 6.06 -7.82 -4.10
C PHE A 56 7.18 -6.88 -4.57
N PRO A 57 8.21 -7.42 -5.23
CA PRO A 57 9.29 -6.62 -5.77
C PRO A 57 8.85 -5.78 -6.98
N SER A 58 7.94 -6.30 -7.82
CA SER A 58 7.47 -5.65 -9.04
C SER A 58 5.94 -5.63 -9.15
N ARG A 59 5.44 -4.71 -9.99
CA ARG A 59 4.03 -4.62 -10.36
C ARG A 59 3.54 -5.91 -11.03
N GLU A 60 4.34 -6.46 -11.94
CA GLU A 60 3.96 -7.65 -12.70
C GLU A 60 3.83 -8.87 -11.81
N SER A 61 4.72 -9.06 -10.82
CA SER A 61 4.61 -10.16 -9.85
C SER A 61 3.32 -10.05 -9.01
N ALA A 62 2.91 -8.84 -8.64
CA ALA A 62 1.64 -8.63 -7.94
C ALA A 62 0.42 -8.94 -8.82
N ILE A 63 0.46 -8.54 -10.09
CA ILE A 63 -0.61 -8.83 -11.05
C ILE A 63 -0.71 -10.33 -11.34
N ASP A 64 0.42 -11.01 -11.55
CA ASP A 64 0.47 -12.46 -11.78
C ASP A 64 -0.12 -13.23 -10.59
N TYR A 65 0.26 -12.83 -9.37
CA TYR A 65 -0.32 -13.40 -8.16
C TYR A 65 -1.84 -13.24 -8.12
N CYS A 66 -2.37 -12.02 -8.30
CA CYS A 66 -3.82 -11.80 -8.30
C CYS A 66 -4.54 -12.58 -9.42
N ARG A 67 -3.93 -12.72 -10.60
CA ARG A 67 -4.46 -13.51 -11.71
C ARG A 67 -4.49 -15.01 -11.39
N ARG A 68 -3.44 -15.53 -10.77
CA ARG A 68 -3.34 -16.95 -10.39
C ARG A 68 -4.38 -17.34 -9.33
N GLU A 69 -4.59 -16.47 -8.36
CA GLU A 69 -5.59 -16.67 -7.29
C GLU A 69 -7.02 -16.32 -7.73
N GLY A 70 -7.20 -15.71 -8.91
CA GLY A 70 -8.52 -15.37 -9.46
C GLY A 70 -9.20 -14.17 -8.76
N HIS A 71 -8.43 -13.26 -8.17
CA HIS A 71 -8.96 -12.06 -7.52
C HIS A 71 -9.13 -10.91 -8.52
N GLU A 72 -10.26 -10.20 -8.45
CA GLU A 72 -10.44 -8.93 -9.17
C GLU A 72 -9.50 -7.89 -8.58
N PHE A 73 -8.67 -7.24 -9.39
CA PHE A 73 -7.66 -6.30 -8.91
C PHE A 73 -7.77 -4.93 -9.57
N THR A 74 -7.34 -3.89 -8.85
CA THR A 74 -7.19 -2.53 -9.38
C THR A 74 -5.79 -2.03 -9.09
N VAL A 75 -5.13 -1.46 -10.10
CA VAL A 75 -3.76 -0.95 -9.98
C VAL A 75 -3.78 0.57 -9.83
N ILE A 76 -3.16 1.07 -8.77
CA ILE A 76 -2.95 2.50 -8.53
C ILE A 76 -1.51 2.84 -8.92
N GLU A 77 -1.35 3.69 -9.91
CA GLU A 77 -0.03 4.11 -10.36
C GLU A 77 0.60 5.12 -9.39
N PRO A 78 1.91 4.99 -9.11
CA PRO A 78 2.58 5.89 -8.20
C PRO A 78 2.70 7.30 -8.76
N THR A 79 2.47 8.30 -7.91
CA THR A 79 2.71 9.69 -8.27
C THR A 79 4.21 9.93 -8.43
N ARG A 80 4.63 10.31 -9.64
CA ARG A 80 6.03 10.66 -9.92
C ARG A 80 6.41 11.93 -9.17
N ARG A 81 7.45 11.87 -8.33
CA ARG A 81 8.02 13.07 -7.69
C ARG A 81 8.61 13.98 -8.76
N LYS A 82 8.20 15.25 -8.76
CA LYS A 82 8.81 16.29 -9.61
C LYS A 82 10.19 16.59 -9.06
N LEU A 83 11.21 16.54 -9.92
CA LEU A 83 12.55 16.98 -9.58
C LEU A 83 12.57 18.51 -9.62
N LEU A 84 12.72 19.13 -8.45
CA LEU A 84 12.97 20.55 -8.34
C LEU A 84 14.48 20.73 -8.41
N LEU A 85 14.98 21.30 -9.51
CA LEU A 85 16.39 21.62 -9.65
C LEU A 85 16.67 22.88 -8.84
N GLN A 86 17.21 22.72 -7.63
CA GLN A 86 17.61 23.83 -6.77
C GLN A 86 19.11 24.03 -6.89
N SER A 87 19.55 25.25 -7.21
CA SER A 87 20.96 25.63 -7.19
C SER A 87 21.28 26.31 -5.87
N TYR A 88 22.38 25.89 -5.24
CA TYR A 88 22.86 26.55 -4.02
C TYR A 88 23.31 28.00 -4.27
N ALA A 89 23.65 28.35 -5.51
CA ALA A 89 24.04 29.70 -5.90
C ALA A 89 22.89 30.72 -5.73
N ASP A 90 21.64 30.29 -5.84
CA ASP A 90 20.46 31.15 -5.63
C ASP A 90 20.33 31.63 -4.17
N ASN A 91 21.04 31.01 -3.21
CA ASN A 91 20.99 31.40 -1.79
C ASN A 91 21.77 32.69 -1.48
N PHE A 92 22.65 33.15 -2.37
CA PHE A 92 23.56 34.29 -2.12
C PHE A 92 23.32 35.49 -3.06
N ARG A 93 22.14 35.59 -3.68
CA ARG A 93 21.78 36.71 -4.55
C ARG A 93 21.07 37.83 -3.81
#